data_AF-A0A382FER6-F1
#
_entry.id   AF-A0A382FER6-F1
#
_cell.length_a   1.000
_cell.length_b   1.000
_cell.length_c   1.000
_cell.angle_alpha   90.00
_cell.angle_beta   90.00
_cell.angle_gamma   90.00
#
_symmetry.space_group_name_H-M   'P 1'
#
loop_
_entity.id
_entity.type
_entity.pdbx_description
1 polymer ?
#
loop_
_entity_poly.entity_id
_entity_poly.type
_entity_poly.pdbx_seq_one_letter_code
_entity_poly.pdbx_strand_id
1 'polypeptide(L)'
;EYGAPSQLEKLAALDIADIVCLNKADRPGAADALRDIRKQYQRNHEMFDSSPDSMPVYPTIANQFADAGVDNLWAGLAAMLNERHGTAFASAEAEMGPDGLPERDVLIPPERVNYLAQVTASVRDYHSRSEEVAGKVRLVQQLEAAAGQMRESGNEDAAGDLDSEAADIREGVPDEAWQALKRFDEIAAAYSSGETSYQAGSKEISVKTTNQTIEGIEVPKVSLPDTEDWGERLEWIRRENVPGEWPYTAGVFSFKNKSEMPMRMFAGEGSSTTTNQRFHYLTKDFPFKRLSTAFDSLTLYGLDATDERLDLWARCCESGVSISNIDEMERLYEGFDLCSPNTSVSLTINGNYWGILAMFLQTAIRQQRKLFIEQEGREPNKEEMVEIKARTLREVRGSVQADQLKENQAQRTLILNLNNSLRMMSDVAEYFIENDIRRFNTISISGYHIDEAGSNAITQAALTLSNGLTYLEIFKQRGLDPEAFLHNFSWFFSNGMSPSYAVIGRACRRIWAIAMRDVYGLEADSKSSR
;
A
#
# COMPACT_ATOMS: atom_id res chain seq x y z
N GLU A 1 6.31 5.75 27.87
CA GLU A 1 7.47 5.12 28.52
C GLU A 1 7.16 4.97 29.99
N TYR A 2 7.56 3.85 30.59
CA TYR A 2 7.41 3.62 32.02
C TYR A 2 8.50 4.41 32.77
N GLY A 3 8.12 5.07 33.85
CA GLY A 3 9.04 5.88 34.65
C GLY A 3 10.01 5.03 35.47
N ALA A 4 11.02 5.67 36.07
CA ALA A 4 11.95 4.99 36.96
C ALA A 4 11.21 4.42 38.20
N PRO A 5 11.63 3.26 38.74
CA PRO A 5 10.95 2.60 39.87
C PRO A 5 10.85 3.49 41.12
N SER A 6 11.83 4.37 41.34
CA SER A 6 11.83 5.35 42.45
C SER A 6 10.70 6.38 42.38
N GLN A 7 10.04 6.54 41.24
CA GLN A 7 8.87 7.41 41.15
C GLN A 7 7.61 6.76 41.75
N LEU A 8 7.59 5.43 41.88
CA LEU A 8 6.44 4.71 42.45
C LEU A 8 6.25 5.03 43.94
N GLU A 9 7.33 5.30 44.67
CA GLU A 9 7.29 5.73 46.08
C GLU A 9 6.60 7.08 46.29
N LYS A 10 6.44 7.87 45.22
CA LYS A 10 5.76 9.18 45.27
C LYS A 10 4.27 9.08 44.91
N LEU A 11 3.80 7.92 44.47
CA LEU A 11 2.43 7.71 44.05
C LEU A 11 1.55 7.34 45.26
N ALA A 12 1.03 8.34 45.95
CA ALA A 12 0.10 8.15 47.08
C ALA A 12 -1.14 7.30 46.73
N ALA A 13 -1.52 7.24 45.44
CA ALA A 13 -2.60 6.37 44.99
C ALA A 13 -2.30 4.87 45.21
N LEU A 14 -1.05 4.45 45.17
CA LEU A 14 -0.66 3.05 45.42
C LEU A 14 -0.87 2.64 46.89
N ASP A 15 -0.86 3.61 47.82
CA ASP A 15 -1.08 3.36 49.25
C ASP A 15 -2.55 3.01 49.58
N ILE A 16 -3.49 3.45 48.74
CA ILE A 16 -4.93 3.31 49.00
C ILE A 16 -5.68 2.49 47.95
N ALA A 17 -5.05 2.18 46.82
CA ALA A 17 -5.68 1.41 45.76
C ALA A 17 -5.95 -0.02 46.20
N ASP A 18 -7.18 -0.51 46.01
CA ASP A 18 -7.49 -1.94 46.16
C ASP A 18 -6.99 -2.78 44.98
N ILE A 19 -6.97 -2.17 43.78
CA ILE A 19 -6.51 -2.77 42.51
C ILE A 19 -5.68 -1.73 41.76
N VAL A 20 -4.63 -2.19 41.09
CA VAL A 20 -3.83 -1.38 40.16
C VAL A 20 -3.95 -1.95 38.75
N CYS A 21 -4.26 -1.08 37.79
CA CYS A 21 -4.27 -1.42 36.36
C CYS A 21 -3.05 -0.81 35.67
N LEU A 22 -2.14 -1.67 35.19
CA LEU A 22 -1.03 -1.29 34.32
C LEU A 22 -1.47 -1.40 32.86
N ASN A 23 -2.09 -0.34 32.34
CA ASN A 23 -2.52 -0.29 30.94
C ASN A 23 -1.35 0.00 29.98
N LYS A 24 -1.55 -0.30 28.69
CA LYS A 24 -0.57 -0.22 27.60
C LYS A 24 0.58 -1.22 27.76
N ALA A 25 0.25 -2.43 28.23
CA ALA A 25 1.19 -3.52 28.42
C ALA A 25 1.83 -4.04 27.10
N ASP A 26 1.39 -3.53 25.95
CA ASP A 26 2.02 -3.67 24.62
C ASP A 26 3.37 -2.93 24.52
N ARG A 27 3.63 -1.96 25.40
CA ARG A 27 4.81 -1.10 25.31
C ARG A 27 6.09 -1.75 25.86
N PRO A 28 7.27 -1.42 25.30
CA PRO A 28 8.55 -1.85 25.86
C PRO A 28 8.68 -1.50 27.35
N GLY A 29 9.19 -2.43 28.15
CA GLY A 29 9.37 -2.28 29.59
C GLY A 29 8.13 -2.59 30.45
N ALA A 30 7.03 -3.07 29.87
CA ALA A 30 5.81 -3.41 30.62
C ALA A 30 6.05 -4.51 31.67
N ALA A 31 6.87 -5.52 31.38
CA ALA A 31 7.18 -6.59 32.32
C ALA A 31 7.95 -6.10 33.55
N ASP A 32 8.94 -5.22 33.33
CA ASP A 32 9.69 -4.59 34.43
C ASP A 32 8.78 -3.67 35.24
N ALA A 33 7.96 -2.86 34.57
CA ALA A 33 6.99 -1.99 35.23
C ALA A 33 6.00 -2.79 36.09
N LEU A 34 5.50 -3.92 35.59
CA LEU A 34 4.60 -4.81 36.34
C LEU A 34 5.27 -5.33 37.61
N ARG A 35 6.50 -5.84 37.48
CA ARG A 35 7.29 -6.33 38.63
C ARG A 35 7.50 -5.23 39.67
N ASP A 36 7.86 -4.04 39.23
CA ASP A 36 8.23 -2.94 40.12
C ASP A 36 6.99 -2.35 40.82
N ILE A 37 5.84 -2.27 40.13
CA ILE A 37 4.55 -1.89 40.73
C ILE A 37 4.09 -2.93 41.74
N ARG A 38 4.19 -4.24 41.42
CA ARG A 38 3.85 -5.33 42.36
C ARG A 38 4.68 -5.24 43.65
N LYS A 39 5.99 -5.05 43.54
CA LYS A 39 6.87 -4.87 44.70
C LYS A 39 6.53 -3.61 45.50
N GLN A 40 6.21 -2.51 44.83
CA GLN A 40 5.84 -1.29 45.54
C GLN A 40 4.50 -1.44 46.25
N TYR A 41 3.49 -2.01 45.59
CA TYR A 41 2.20 -2.32 46.21
C TYR A 41 2.38 -3.21 47.45
N GLN A 42 3.17 -4.28 47.33
CA GLN A 42 3.47 -5.17 48.46
C GLN A 42 4.07 -4.41 49.65
N ARG A 43 4.99 -3.47 49.41
CA ARG A 43 5.61 -2.65 50.46
C ARG A 43 4.62 -1.69 51.10
N ASN A 44 3.80 -1.01 50.29
CA ASN A 44 2.84 -0.02 50.77
C ASN A 44 1.74 -0.66 51.64
N HIS A 45 1.38 -1.92 51.36
CA HIS A 45 0.37 -2.68 52.09
C HIS A 45 0.96 -3.68 53.10
N GLU A 46 2.28 -3.63 53.34
CA GLU A 46 3.01 -4.50 54.28
C GLU A 46 2.82 -6.02 54.07
N MET A 47 2.52 -6.45 52.83
CA MET A 47 2.20 -7.85 52.49
C MET A 47 3.45 -8.72 52.26
N PHE A 48 4.43 -8.68 53.16
CA PHE A 48 5.74 -9.34 52.98
C PHE A 48 5.69 -10.87 52.97
N ASP A 49 4.63 -11.47 53.54
CA ASP A 49 4.42 -12.93 53.55
C ASP A 49 3.79 -13.46 52.25
N SER A 50 3.33 -12.58 51.35
CA SER A 50 2.73 -12.94 50.06
C SER A 50 3.74 -12.81 48.92
N SER A 51 3.54 -13.53 47.82
CA SER A 51 4.37 -13.34 46.62
C SER A 51 4.04 -12.00 45.95
N PRO A 52 5.01 -11.26 45.38
CA PRO A 52 4.72 -10.10 44.54
C PRO A 52 3.75 -10.41 43.40
N ASP A 53 3.78 -11.64 42.86
CA ASP A 53 2.91 -12.03 41.74
C ASP A 53 1.44 -12.20 42.13
N SER A 54 1.11 -12.31 43.42
CA SER A 54 -0.27 -12.35 43.90
C SER A 54 -0.83 -10.97 44.21
N MET A 55 -0.07 -9.89 44.05
CA MET A 55 -0.55 -8.54 44.28
C MET A 55 -1.61 -8.18 43.21
N PRO A 56 -2.66 -7.41 43.55
CA PRO A 56 -3.77 -7.06 42.67
C PRO A 56 -3.37 -6.01 41.62
N VAL A 57 -2.33 -6.32 40.84
CA VAL A 57 -1.75 -5.50 39.78
C VAL A 57 -1.93 -6.23 38.46
N TYR A 58 -2.82 -5.69 37.62
CA TYR A 58 -3.26 -6.32 36.38
C TYR A 58 -2.68 -5.56 35.17
N PRO A 59 -1.84 -6.22 34.35
CA PRO A 59 -1.40 -5.67 33.09
C PRO A 59 -2.53 -5.77 32.06
N THR A 60 -2.83 -4.67 31.35
CA THR A 60 -3.90 -4.62 30.36
C THR A 60 -3.48 -3.93 29.07
N ILE A 61 -4.13 -4.30 27.98
CA ILE A 61 -4.01 -3.65 26.66
C ILE A 61 -5.42 -3.23 26.23
N ALA A 62 -5.94 -2.15 26.81
CA ALA A 62 -7.35 -1.77 26.64
C ALA A 62 -7.74 -1.38 25.19
N ASN A 63 -6.78 -1.09 24.32
CA ASN A 63 -7.02 -0.83 22.90
C ASN A 63 -7.03 -2.12 22.04
N GLN A 64 -6.73 -3.28 22.63
CA GLN A 64 -6.83 -4.59 22.00
C GLN A 64 -8.22 -5.17 22.28
N PHE A 65 -8.85 -5.71 21.24
CA PHE A 65 -10.13 -6.39 21.39
C PHE A 65 -9.91 -7.75 22.07
N ALA A 66 -10.80 -8.10 23.00
CA ALA A 66 -10.72 -9.35 23.77
C ALA A 66 -9.34 -9.55 24.44
N ASP A 67 -8.83 -8.49 25.09
CA ASP A 67 -7.57 -8.54 25.83
C ASP A 67 -7.69 -9.38 27.10
N ALA A 68 -6.89 -10.44 27.19
CA ALA A 68 -6.85 -11.32 28.37
C ALA A 68 -6.50 -10.56 29.67
N GLY A 69 -5.73 -9.47 29.57
CA GLY A 69 -5.42 -8.61 30.72
C GLY A 69 -6.65 -7.92 31.29
N VAL A 70 -7.49 -7.37 30.41
CA VAL A 70 -8.77 -6.76 30.80
C VAL A 70 -9.72 -7.82 31.38
N ASP A 71 -9.76 -9.02 30.83
CA ASP A 71 -10.56 -10.12 31.39
C ASP A 71 -10.06 -10.54 32.78
N ASN A 72 -8.74 -10.58 32.99
CA ASN A 72 -8.13 -10.86 34.29
C ASN A 72 -8.43 -9.75 35.31
N LEU A 73 -8.38 -8.49 34.89
CA LEU A 73 -8.79 -7.34 35.70
C LEU A 73 -10.28 -7.44 36.08
N TRP A 74 -11.15 -7.81 35.15
CA TRP A 74 -12.57 -8.02 35.42
C TRP A 74 -12.80 -9.17 36.41
N ALA A 75 -12.07 -10.28 36.29
CA ALA A 75 -12.13 -11.39 37.24
C ALA A 75 -11.78 -10.94 38.66
N GLY A 76 -10.71 -10.16 38.83
CA GLY A 76 -10.33 -9.59 40.12
C GLY A 76 -11.40 -8.66 40.70
N LEU A 77 -11.93 -7.75 39.86
CA LEU A 77 -12.98 -6.81 40.28
C LEU A 77 -14.29 -7.53 40.64
N ALA A 78 -14.71 -8.50 39.84
CA ALA A 78 -15.91 -9.29 40.09
C ALA A 78 -15.81 -10.07 41.40
N ALA A 79 -14.66 -10.69 41.70
CA ALA A 79 -14.42 -11.38 42.96
C ALA A 79 -14.58 -10.43 44.16
N MET A 80 -13.98 -9.23 44.09
CA MET A 80 -14.10 -8.23 45.13
C MET A 80 -15.54 -7.74 45.34
N LEU A 81 -16.28 -7.50 44.25
CA LEU A 81 -17.67 -7.06 44.33
C LEU A 81 -18.56 -8.16 44.94
N ASN A 82 -18.34 -9.42 44.54
CA ASN A 82 -19.08 -10.56 45.07
C ASN A 82 -18.82 -10.74 46.56
N GLU A 83 -17.58 -10.61 47.01
CA GLU A 83 -17.22 -10.69 48.43
C GLU A 83 -17.82 -9.55 49.26
N ARG A 84 -17.68 -8.30 48.79
CA ARG A 84 -18.09 -7.11 49.57
C ARG A 84 -19.58 -6.83 49.54
N HIS A 85 -20.27 -7.26 48.49
CA HIS A 85 -21.67 -6.88 48.23
C HIS A 85 -22.62 -8.05 48.02
N GLY A 86 -22.16 -9.30 48.14
CA GLY A 86 -23.02 -10.48 47.97
C GLY A 86 -23.57 -10.63 46.55
N THR A 87 -22.87 -10.12 45.55
CA THR A 87 -23.22 -10.25 44.13
C THR A 87 -22.76 -11.59 43.56
N ALA A 88 -23.15 -11.88 42.31
CA ALA A 88 -22.79 -13.12 41.59
C ALA A 88 -22.30 -12.83 40.16
N PHE A 89 -21.42 -11.83 40.01
CA PHE A 89 -20.77 -11.55 38.72
C PHE A 89 -19.84 -12.69 38.32
N ALA A 90 -19.84 -13.02 37.03
CA ALA A 90 -18.98 -14.03 36.43
C ALA A 90 -17.96 -13.39 35.48
N SER A 91 -16.80 -14.01 35.34
CA SER A 91 -15.76 -13.65 34.39
C SER A 91 -15.39 -14.84 33.53
N ALA A 92 -14.99 -14.58 32.28
CA ALA A 92 -14.30 -15.59 31.47
C ALA A 92 -12.90 -15.86 32.06
N GLU A 93 -12.31 -17.01 31.72
CA GLU A 93 -10.93 -17.31 32.06
C GLU A 93 -9.99 -16.46 31.19
N ALA A 94 -9.01 -15.82 31.82
CA ALA A 94 -8.05 -14.99 31.13
C ALA A 94 -6.84 -15.82 30.64
N GLU A 95 -6.67 -15.92 29.33
CA GLU A 95 -5.55 -16.62 28.70
C GLU A 95 -4.32 -15.69 28.63
N MET A 96 -3.54 -15.65 29.71
CA MET A 96 -2.32 -14.85 29.79
C MET A 96 -1.14 -15.52 29.07
N GLY A 97 -0.22 -14.72 28.54
CA GLY A 97 1.02 -15.21 27.92
C GLY A 97 2.02 -15.81 28.93
N PRO A 98 3.06 -16.52 28.47
CA PRO A 98 4.07 -17.15 29.33
C PRO A 98 4.86 -16.16 30.21
N ASP A 99 4.92 -14.88 29.81
CA ASP A 99 5.56 -13.80 30.55
C ASP A 99 4.62 -13.12 31.57
N GLY A 100 3.41 -13.64 31.75
CA GLY A 100 2.40 -13.10 32.65
C GLY A 100 1.75 -11.80 32.17
N LEU A 101 1.99 -11.43 30.91
CA LEU A 101 1.35 -10.29 30.24
C LEU A 101 0.31 -10.78 29.23
N PRO A 102 -0.66 -9.93 28.84
CA PRO A 102 -1.58 -10.30 27.78
C PRO A 102 -0.82 -10.50 26.47
N GLU A 103 -1.30 -11.41 25.62
CA GLU A 103 -0.70 -11.61 24.30
C GLU A 103 -0.74 -10.29 23.51
N ARG A 104 0.41 -9.88 22.97
CA ARG A 104 0.55 -8.61 22.27
C ARG A 104 0.37 -8.84 20.78
N ASP A 105 -0.67 -8.24 20.20
CA ASP A 105 -0.82 -8.20 18.75
C ASP A 105 0.09 -7.12 18.15
N VAL A 106 1.31 -7.49 17.78
CA VAL A 106 2.33 -6.56 17.26
C VAL A 106 2.33 -6.59 15.74
N LEU A 107 1.63 -5.62 15.13
CA LEU A 107 1.57 -5.47 13.67
C LEU A 107 2.91 -5.05 13.04
N ILE A 108 3.69 -4.21 13.75
CA ILE A 108 5.03 -3.79 13.33
C ILE A 108 5.98 -4.04 14.50
N PRO A 109 6.99 -4.89 14.32
CA PRO A 109 7.86 -5.25 15.42
C PRO A 109 8.78 -4.09 15.81
N PRO A 110 9.25 -4.02 17.08
CA PRO A 110 10.06 -2.90 17.59
C PRO A 110 11.28 -2.55 16.74
N GLU A 111 11.96 -3.55 16.18
CA GLU A 111 13.12 -3.40 15.30
C GLU A 111 12.81 -2.69 13.97
N ARG A 112 11.53 -2.70 13.55
CA ARG A 112 11.08 -2.04 12.33
C ARG A 112 10.47 -0.67 12.60
N VAL A 113 10.28 -0.20 13.83
CA VAL A 113 9.61 1.08 14.16
C VAL A 113 10.16 2.30 13.38
N ASN A 114 11.45 2.29 13.03
CA ASN A 114 12.11 3.36 12.29
C ASN A 114 12.16 3.16 10.76
N TYR A 115 11.32 2.29 10.17
CA TYR A 115 11.33 1.97 8.74
C TYR A 115 11.21 3.21 7.83
N LEU A 116 10.37 4.19 8.18
CA LEU A 116 10.24 5.44 7.42
C LEU A 116 11.53 6.28 7.44
N ALA A 117 12.26 6.27 8.55
CA ALA A 117 13.54 6.95 8.66
C ALA A 117 14.61 6.25 7.81
N GLN A 118 14.60 4.90 7.76
CA GLN A 118 15.47 4.11 6.89
C GLN A 118 15.20 4.43 5.41
N VAL A 119 13.93 4.47 4.98
CA VAL A 119 13.55 4.87 3.62
C VAL A 119 14.02 6.29 3.30
N THR A 120 13.82 7.24 4.23
CA THR A 120 14.26 8.63 4.05
C THR A 120 15.77 8.73 3.88
N ALA A 121 16.55 8.02 4.70
CA ALA A 121 18.00 7.97 4.59
C ALA A 121 18.43 7.36 3.25
N SER A 122 17.85 6.22 2.88
CA SER A 122 18.13 5.53 1.62
C SER A 122 17.89 6.40 0.39
N VAL A 123 16.82 7.20 0.36
CA VAL A 123 16.53 8.12 -0.77
C VAL A 123 17.58 9.24 -0.84
N ARG A 124 17.99 9.80 0.30
CA ARG A 124 19.05 10.83 0.34
C ARG A 124 20.40 10.26 -0.09
N ASP A 125 20.76 9.08 0.41
CA ASP A 125 21.99 8.38 0.09
C ASP A 125 22.03 7.98 -1.39
N TYR A 126 20.88 7.60 -1.96
CA TYR A 126 20.76 7.37 -3.39
C TYR A 126 21.10 8.61 -4.22
N HIS A 127 20.55 9.78 -3.85
CA HIS A 127 20.82 11.03 -4.55
C HIS A 127 22.29 11.47 -4.40
N SER A 128 22.83 11.42 -3.18
CA SER A 128 24.24 11.77 -2.93
C SER A 128 25.21 10.88 -3.72
N ARG A 129 25.00 9.56 -3.72
CA ARG A 129 25.79 8.62 -4.55
C ARG A 129 25.60 8.85 -6.05
N SER A 130 24.42 9.34 -6.47
CA SER A 130 24.16 9.66 -7.88
C SER A 130 24.97 10.86 -8.34
N GLU A 131 25.00 11.92 -7.53
CA GLU A 131 25.79 13.12 -7.79
C GLU A 131 27.30 12.83 -7.79
N GLU A 132 27.79 12.03 -6.84
CA GLU A 132 29.21 11.66 -6.78
C GLU A 132 29.65 10.89 -8.04
N VAL A 133 28.90 9.85 -8.42
CA VAL A 133 29.23 9.03 -9.59
C VAL A 133 29.11 9.83 -10.88
N ALA A 134 28.08 10.66 -11.02
CA ALA A 134 27.94 11.57 -12.17
C ALA A 134 29.11 12.57 -12.26
N GLY A 135 29.58 13.09 -11.13
CA GLY A 135 30.76 13.94 -11.06
C GLY A 135 32.03 13.26 -11.55
N LYS A 136 32.27 12.00 -11.14
CA LYS A 136 33.42 11.21 -11.63
C LYS A 136 33.33 10.93 -13.12
N VAL A 137 32.14 10.55 -13.61
CA VAL A 137 31.92 10.31 -15.05
C VAL A 137 32.18 11.55 -15.90
N ARG A 138 31.71 12.72 -15.44
CA ARG A 138 32.02 14.01 -16.08
C ARG A 138 33.53 14.28 -16.13
N LEU A 139 34.22 14.02 -15.02
CA LEU A 139 35.65 14.27 -14.93
C LEU A 139 36.43 13.34 -15.88
N VAL A 140 36.06 12.06 -15.97
CA VAL A 140 36.62 11.13 -16.96
C VAL A 140 36.45 11.69 -18.37
N GLN A 141 35.24 12.11 -18.75
CA GLN A 141 34.98 12.69 -20.07
C GLN A 141 35.86 13.93 -20.34
N GLN A 142 35.99 14.82 -19.36
CA GLN A 142 36.78 16.04 -19.49
C GLN A 142 38.28 15.76 -19.64
N LEU A 143 38.81 14.79 -18.89
CA LEU A 143 40.20 14.37 -18.99
C LEU A 143 40.49 13.69 -20.32
N GLU A 144 39.63 12.78 -20.78
CA GLU A 144 39.74 12.11 -22.09
C GLU A 144 39.70 13.15 -23.24
N ALA A 145 38.81 14.13 -23.16
CA ALA A 145 38.72 15.21 -24.16
C ALA A 145 39.96 16.12 -24.14
N ALA A 146 40.44 16.50 -22.95
CA ALA A 146 41.66 17.30 -22.80
C ALA A 146 42.90 16.56 -23.31
N ALA A 147 43.01 15.26 -23.03
CA ALA A 147 44.07 14.41 -23.56
C ALA A 147 44.02 14.37 -25.10
N GLY A 148 42.82 14.26 -25.70
CA GLY A 148 42.61 14.39 -27.14
C GLY A 148 43.19 15.69 -27.69
N GLN A 149 42.87 16.83 -27.08
CA GLN A 149 43.37 18.15 -27.50
C GLN A 149 44.89 18.28 -27.35
N MET A 150 45.48 17.69 -26.31
CA MET A 150 46.94 17.70 -26.11
C MET A 150 47.66 16.90 -27.20
N ARG A 151 47.13 15.73 -27.61
CA ARG A 151 47.66 14.97 -28.75
C ARG A 151 47.59 15.76 -30.06
N GLU A 152 46.46 16.42 -30.33
CA GLU A 152 46.32 17.27 -31.52
C GLU A 152 47.32 18.43 -31.54
N SER A 153 47.69 18.92 -30.36
CA SER A 153 48.68 20.01 -30.19
C SER A 153 50.13 19.50 -30.20
N GLY A 154 50.36 18.20 -30.32
CA GLY A 154 51.68 17.56 -30.34
C GLY A 154 52.32 17.36 -28.97
N ASN A 155 51.56 17.47 -27.87
CA ASN A 155 52.05 17.29 -26.50
C ASN A 155 51.64 15.91 -25.94
N GLU A 156 52.35 14.87 -26.38
CA GLU A 156 52.05 13.47 -26.02
C GLU A 156 52.25 13.16 -24.53
N ASP A 157 53.25 13.77 -23.88
CA ASP A 157 53.52 13.52 -22.45
C ASP A 157 52.34 14.01 -21.59
N ALA A 158 51.84 15.23 -21.84
CA ALA A 158 50.68 15.76 -21.14
C ALA A 158 49.39 14.97 -21.46
N ALA A 159 49.26 14.45 -22.68
CA ALA A 159 48.13 13.58 -23.02
C ALA A 159 48.17 12.26 -22.24
N GLY A 160 49.35 11.63 -22.13
CA GLY A 160 49.54 10.39 -21.37
C GLY A 160 49.26 10.55 -19.88
N ASP A 161 49.69 11.65 -19.27
CA ASP A 161 49.38 11.97 -17.86
C ASP A 161 47.86 12.11 -17.64
N LEU A 162 47.16 12.80 -18.56
CA LEU A 162 45.71 12.98 -18.50
C LEU A 162 44.95 11.66 -18.71
N ASP A 163 45.40 10.80 -19.63
CA ASP A 163 44.79 9.47 -19.83
C ASP A 163 44.96 8.58 -18.60
N SER A 164 46.13 8.64 -17.95
CA SER A 164 46.41 7.86 -16.73
C SER A 164 45.46 8.27 -15.61
N GLU A 165 45.30 9.59 -15.38
CA GLU A 165 44.36 10.09 -14.37
C GLU A 165 42.91 9.73 -14.73
N ALA A 166 42.53 9.81 -16.01
CA ALA A 166 41.20 9.40 -16.47
C ALA A 166 40.95 7.91 -16.21
N ALA A 167 41.94 7.06 -16.46
CA ALA A 167 41.86 5.63 -16.21
C ALA A 167 41.70 5.31 -14.72
N ASP A 168 42.47 5.98 -13.85
CA ASP A 168 42.39 5.80 -12.40
C ASP A 168 41.00 6.20 -11.86
N ILE A 169 40.45 7.34 -12.31
CA ILE A 169 39.10 7.77 -11.92
C ILE A 169 38.04 6.83 -12.48
N ARG A 170 38.22 6.34 -13.71
CA ARG A 170 37.30 5.42 -14.37
C ARG A 170 37.18 4.09 -13.61
N GLU A 171 38.28 3.58 -13.03
CA GLU A 171 38.26 2.39 -12.17
C GLU A 171 37.42 2.62 -10.89
N GLY A 172 37.36 3.86 -10.40
CA GLY A 172 36.52 4.26 -9.28
C GLY A 172 35.03 4.47 -9.60
N VAL A 173 34.62 4.35 -10.87
CA VAL A 173 33.22 4.45 -11.31
C VAL A 173 32.61 3.05 -11.42
N PRO A 174 31.45 2.77 -10.78
CA PRO A 174 30.78 1.48 -10.92
C PRO A 174 30.40 1.15 -12.37
N ASP A 175 30.62 -0.09 -12.80
CA ASP A 175 30.31 -0.56 -14.16
C ASP A 175 28.86 -0.30 -14.59
N GLU A 176 27.93 -0.37 -13.64
CA GLU A 176 26.50 -0.09 -13.85
C GLU A 176 26.26 1.32 -14.43
N ALA A 177 27.11 2.30 -14.08
CA ALA A 177 27.00 3.66 -14.61
C ALA A 177 27.34 3.72 -16.11
N TRP A 178 28.40 3.02 -16.52
CA TRP A 178 28.80 2.92 -17.93
C TRP A 178 27.77 2.12 -18.74
N GLN A 179 27.22 1.05 -18.16
CA GLN A 179 26.14 0.28 -18.77
C GLN A 179 24.86 1.11 -18.95
N ALA A 180 24.53 1.95 -17.97
CA ALA A 180 23.37 2.84 -18.04
C ALA A 180 23.51 3.88 -19.17
N LEU A 181 24.70 4.47 -19.34
CA LEU A 181 24.97 5.40 -20.46
C LEU A 181 24.85 4.70 -21.81
N LYS A 182 25.45 3.51 -21.96
CA LYS A 182 25.36 2.72 -23.19
C LYS A 182 23.91 2.36 -23.52
N ARG A 183 23.14 1.92 -22.52
CA ARG A 183 21.72 1.60 -22.69
C ARG A 183 20.90 2.83 -23.09
N PHE A 184 21.21 3.99 -22.53
CA PHE A 184 20.57 5.23 -22.95
C PHE A 184 20.82 5.53 -24.43
N ASP A 185 22.05 5.36 -24.91
CA ASP A 185 22.38 5.58 -26.33
C ASP A 185 21.63 4.59 -27.25
N GLU A 186 21.49 3.33 -26.84
CA GLU A 186 20.68 2.32 -27.54
C GLU A 186 19.20 2.73 -27.62
N ILE A 187 18.63 3.20 -26.50
CA ILE A 187 17.25 3.70 -26.44
C ILE A 187 17.08 4.95 -27.30
N ALA A 188 18.05 5.87 -27.27
CA ALA A 188 18.03 7.09 -28.05
C ALA A 188 18.01 6.79 -29.56
N ALA A 189 18.90 5.90 -30.01
CA ALA A 189 18.91 5.42 -31.39
C ALA A 189 17.57 4.75 -31.79
N ALA A 190 17.01 3.92 -30.90
CA ALA A 190 15.73 3.27 -31.13
C ALA A 190 14.53 4.24 -31.15
N TYR A 191 14.57 5.35 -30.39
CA TYR A 191 13.51 6.35 -30.41
C TYR A 191 13.62 7.28 -31.63
N SER A 192 14.83 7.57 -32.10
CA SER A 192 15.09 8.36 -33.30
C SER A 192 14.75 7.63 -34.61
N SER A 193 14.62 6.30 -34.60
CA SER A 193 14.30 5.52 -35.82
C SER A 193 12.86 5.71 -36.34
N GLY A 194 11.95 6.27 -35.51
CA GLY A 194 10.53 6.47 -35.82
C GLY A 194 9.61 5.32 -35.38
N GLU A 195 10.14 4.11 -35.14
CA GLU A 195 9.40 2.95 -34.64
C GLU A 195 10.26 2.11 -33.70
N THR A 196 9.69 1.69 -32.57
CA THR A 196 10.33 0.81 -31.59
C THR A 196 9.38 -0.29 -31.16
N SER A 197 9.89 -1.38 -30.61
CA SER A 197 9.09 -2.43 -29.99
C SER A 197 9.42 -2.56 -28.50
N TYR A 198 8.42 -2.92 -27.71
CA TYR A 198 8.62 -3.27 -26.31
C TYR A 198 7.79 -4.51 -25.94
N GLN A 199 8.24 -5.21 -24.90
CA GLN A 199 7.54 -6.39 -24.37
C GLN A 199 6.45 -5.96 -23.38
N ALA A 200 5.22 -6.40 -23.65
CA ALA A 200 4.08 -6.24 -22.77
C ALA A 200 3.56 -7.62 -22.35
N GLY A 201 4.13 -8.17 -21.27
CA GLY A 201 3.89 -9.56 -20.89
C GLY A 201 4.57 -10.51 -21.88
N SER A 202 3.80 -11.36 -22.56
CA SER A 202 4.30 -12.29 -23.57
C SER A 202 4.20 -11.77 -25.02
N LYS A 203 3.77 -10.52 -25.21
CA LYS A 203 3.54 -9.94 -26.54
C LYS A 203 4.51 -8.80 -26.80
N GLU A 204 5.14 -8.83 -27.96
CA GLU A 204 5.89 -7.70 -28.50
C GLU A 204 4.92 -6.72 -29.16
N ILE A 205 4.99 -5.45 -28.75
CA ILE A 205 4.15 -4.39 -29.28
C ILE A 205 5.02 -3.39 -30.04
N SER A 206 4.82 -3.28 -31.35
CA SER A 206 5.42 -2.22 -32.17
C SER A 206 4.67 -0.90 -31.97
N VAL A 207 5.43 0.18 -31.77
CA VAL A 207 4.92 1.53 -31.53
C VAL A 207 5.76 2.56 -32.26
N LYS A 208 5.06 3.41 -33.03
CA LYS A 208 5.62 4.66 -33.57
C LYS A 208 6.14 5.56 -32.46
N THR A 209 7.36 6.06 -32.56
CA THR A 209 7.96 6.94 -31.56
C THR A 209 7.63 8.40 -31.77
N THR A 210 7.14 8.79 -32.96
CA THR A 210 6.69 10.14 -33.28
C THR A 210 5.19 10.18 -33.62
N ASN A 211 4.63 11.38 -33.59
CA ASN A 211 3.33 11.72 -34.18
C ASN A 211 3.50 12.98 -35.04
N GLN A 212 3.01 12.95 -36.27
CA GLN A 212 3.03 14.11 -37.15
C GLN A 212 1.90 15.10 -36.83
N THR A 213 2.20 16.39 -36.74
CA THR A 213 1.19 17.45 -36.63
C THR A 213 0.53 17.76 -37.98
N ILE A 214 -0.51 18.58 -37.98
CA ILE A 214 -1.20 19.03 -39.20
C ILE A 214 -0.24 19.84 -40.10
N GLU A 215 0.72 20.54 -39.50
CA GLU A 215 1.77 21.32 -40.17
C GLU A 215 2.93 20.46 -40.69
N GLY A 216 2.89 19.13 -40.48
CA GLY A 216 3.91 18.20 -40.94
C GLY A 216 5.10 18.04 -39.99
N ILE A 217 5.05 18.59 -38.77
CA ILE A 217 6.12 18.48 -37.77
C ILE A 217 6.05 17.12 -37.08
N GLU A 218 7.16 16.36 -37.07
CA GLU A 218 7.26 15.12 -36.31
C GLU A 218 7.53 15.42 -34.83
N VAL A 219 6.55 15.19 -33.97
CA VAL A 219 6.67 15.38 -32.52
C VAL A 219 6.99 14.05 -31.85
N PRO A 220 8.12 13.93 -31.13
CA PRO A 220 8.46 12.71 -30.41
C PRO A 220 7.49 12.48 -29.25
N LYS A 221 7.15 11.21 -29.00
CA LYS A 221 6.35 10.81 -27.83
C LYS A 221 7.14 10.86 -26.53
N VAL A 222 8.45 10.63 -26.63
CA VAL A 222 9.41 10.74 -25.53
C VAL A 222 10.56 11.60 -26.03
N SER A 223 10.69 12.80 -25.48
CA SER A 223 11.81 13.70 -25.79
C SER A 223 12.97 13.38 -24.85
N LEU A 224 14.13 13.08 -25.43
CA LEU A 224 15.36 12.78 -24.70
C LEU A 224 16.22 14.05 -24.55
N PRO A 225 17.03 14.15 -23.49
CA PRO A 225 18.00 15.23 -23.38
C PRO A 225 19.04 15.16 -24.49
N ASP A 226 19.49 16.32 -24.96
CA ASP A 226 20.51 16.50 -26.02
C ASP A 226 21.90 16.84 -25.45
N THR A 227 22.09 16.73 -24.13
CA THR A 227 23.37 17.01 -23.48
C THR A 227 24.47 16.07 -23.95
N GLU A 228 25.64 16.64 -24.25
CA GLU A 228 26.86 15.89 -24.56
C GLU A 228 27.65 15.52 -23.29
N ASP A 229 27.37 16.15 -22.14
CA ASP A 229 28.03 15.83 -20.87
C ASP A 229 27.55 14.48 -20.33
N TRP A 230 28.47 13.52 -20.21
CA TRP A 230 28.19 12.18 -19.70
C TRP A 230 27.75 12.21 -18.25
N GLY A 231 28.23 13.16 -17.44
CA GLY A 231 27.80 13.31 -16.05
C GLY A 231 26.36 13.79 -15.95
N GLU A 232 25.98 14.82 -16.69
CA GLU A 232 24.60 15.33 -16.73
C GLU A 232 23.64 14.26 -17.27
N ARG A 233 24.04 13.54 -18.32
CA ARG A 233 23.27 12.42 -18.86
C ARG A 233 23.06 11.33 -17.81
N LEU A 234 24.11 10.91 -17.11
CA LEU A 234 24.00 9.89 -16.07
C LEU A 234 23.13 10.36 -14.90
N GLU A 235 23.26 11.61 -14.48
CA GLU A 235 22.42 12.19 -13.44
C GLU A 235 20.94 12.15 -13.84
N TRP A 236 20.62 12.51 -15.09
CA TRP A 236 19.26 12.43 -15.63
C TRP A 236 18.74 10.98 -15.67
N ILE A 237 19.55 10.01 -16.13
CA ILE A 237 19.19 8.59 -16.15
C ILE A 237 18.85 8.10 -14.74
N ARG A 238 19.69 8.45 -13.75
CA ARG A 238 19.51 8.01 -12.36
C ARG A 238 18.36 8.72 -11.66
N ARG A 239 18.04 9.97 -12.00
CA ARG A 239 16.98 10.74 -11.34
C ARG A 239 15.62 10.58 -11.99
N GLU A 240 15.56 10.56 -13.32
CA GLU A 240 14.30 10.77 -14.05
C GLU A 240 14.02 9.72 -15.12
N ASN A 241 15.05 9.24 -15.82
CA ASN A 241 15.03 8.22 -16.89
C ASN A 241 13.87 8.34 -17.91
N VAL A 242 13.88 7.48 -18.92
CA VAL A 242 12.75 7.32 -19.83
C VAL A 242 11.60 6.58 -19.12
N PRO A 243 10.32 6.78 -19.55
CA PRO A 243 9.22 5.98 -19.04
C PRO A 243 9.48 4.48 -19.23
N GLY A 244 9.06 3.67 -18.25
CA GLY A 244 9.25 2.22 -18.25
C GLY A 244 10.64 1.74 -17.80
N GLU A 245 11.56 2.66 -17.53
CA GLU A 245 12.89 2.36 -16.99
C GLU A 245 13.02 2.89 -15.55
N TRP A 246 13.73 2.16 -14.70
CA TRP A 246 13.93 2.52 -13.29
C TRP A 246 14.68 3.88 -13.18
N PRO A 247 14.32 4.80 -12.27
CA PRO A 247 13.37 4.70 -11.14
C PRO A 247 11.93 5.12 -11.47
N TYR A 248 11.48 4.94 -12.72
CA TYR A 248 10.09 5.11 -13.17
C TYR A 248 9.49 6.50 -12.94
N THR A 249 10.32 7.52 -12.75
CA THR A 249 9.89 8.91 -12.48
C THR A 249 8.95 9.42 -13.59
N ALA A 250 9.28 9.15 -14.85
CA ALA A 250 8.47 9.54 -16.01
C ALA A 250 7.25 8.63 -16.28
N GLY A 251 7.17 7.46 -15.63
CA GLY A 251 6.09 6.49 -15.76
C GLY A 251 6.60 5.05 -15.67
N VAL A 252 5.73 4.12 -15.25
CA VAL A 252 6.07 2.69 -15.06
C VAL A 252 5.97 1.86 -16.34
N PHE A 253 5.41 2.44 -17.41
CA PHE A 253 5.29 1.83 -18.73
C PHE A 253 6.01 2.68 -19.76
N SER A 254 6.65 2.03 -20.75
CA SER A 254 7.41 2.70 -21.80
C SER A 254 6.55 3.64 -22.65
N PHE A 255 5.33 3.21 -22.99
CA PHE A 255 4.37 4.01 -23.74
C PHE A 255 2.97 3.90 -23.16
N LYS A 256 2.16 4.94 -23.37
CA LYS A 256 0.74 4.94 -22.98
C LYS A 256 -0.03 3.87 -23.77
N ASN A 257 -0.96 3.20 -23.10
CA ASN A 257 -1.85 2.25 -23.78
C ASN A 257 -2.75 2.99 -24.80
N LYS A 258 -2.83 2.47 -26.02
CA LYS A 258 -3.72 2.97 -27.09
C LYS A 258 -5.10 2.33 -27.06
N SER A 259 -5.23 1.10 -26.52
CA SER A 259 -6.48 0.35 -26.56
C SER A 259 -7.47 0.73 -25.46
N GLU A 260 -6.98 1.34 -24.38
CA GLU A 260 -7.79 1.67 -23.20
C GLU A 260 -7.41 3.06 -22.68
N MET A 261 -8.40 3.96 -22.60
CA MET A 261 -8.19 5.25 -21.95
C MET A 261 -8.16 5.07 -20.42
N PRO A 262 -7.42 5.93 -19.69
CA PRO A 262 -7.39 5.88 -18.23
C PRO A 262 -8.71 6.31 -17.57
N MET A 263 -9.69 6.79 -18.34
CA MET A 263 -11.00 7.25 -17.85
C MET A 263 -11.76 6.10 -17.18
N ARG A 264 -12.24 6.34 -15.96
CA ARG A 264 -13.07 5.41 -15.20
C ARG A 264 -14.40 6.07 -14.86
N MET A 265 -15.50 5.35 -15.09
CA MET A 265 -16.86 5.86 -14.96
C MET A 265 -17.34 5.74 -13.52
N PHE A 266 -17.26 6.84 -12.76
CA PHE A 266 -17.75 6.90 -11.37
C PHE A 266 -19.26 7.07 -11.32
N ALA A 267 -19.95 6.12 -10.69
CA ALA A 267 -21.39 6.17 -10.48
C ALA A 267 -21.82 5.38 -9.23
N GLY A 268 -22.94 5.81 -8.68
CA GLY A 268 -23.61 5.19 -7.55
C GLY A 268 -24.75 6.11 -7.13
N GLU A 269 -25.97 5.77 -7.49
CA GLU A 269 -27.18 6.48 -7.06
C GLU A 269 -28.34 5.50 -7.03
N GLY A 270 -29.20 5.59 -6.02
CA GLY A 270 -30.41 4.79 -6.00
C GLY A 270 -30.15 3.30 -5.72
N SER A 271 -31.02 2.48 -6.30
CA SER A 271 -30.94 1.02 -6.24
C SER A 271 -29.83 0.45 -7.12
N SER A 272 -29.50 -0.82 -6.92
CA SER A 272 -28.62 -1.60 -7.81
C SER A 272 -29.02 -1.50 -9.28
N THR A 273 -30.33 -1.52 -9.58
CA THR A 273 -30.87 -1.41 -10.94
C THR A 273 -30.66 -0.02 -11.54
N THR A 274 -30.88 1.03 -10.76
CA THR A 274 -30.67 2.43 -11.20
C THR A 274 -29.20 2.67 -11.54
N THR A 275 -28.30 2.24 -10.65
CA THR A 275 -26.85 2.37 -10.88
C THR A 275 -26.38 1.51 -12.05
N ASN A 276 -26.92 0.29 -12.24
CA ASN A 276 -26.62 -0.55 -13.40
C ASN A 276 -26.99 0.14 -14.72
N GLN A 277 -28.18 0.73 -14.82
CA GLN A 277 -28.60 1.50 -16.00
C GLN A 277 -27.65 2.67 -16.29
N ARG A 278 -27.19 3.35 -15.23
CA ARG A 278 -26.18 4.40 -15.36
C ARG A 278 -24.84 3.87 -15.89
N PHE A 279 -24.36 2.72 -15.40
CA PHE A 279 -23.13 2.11 -15.92
C PHE A 279 -23.24 1.74 -17.41
N HIS A 280 -24.37 1.18 -17.84
CA HIS A 280 -24.60 0.88 -19.26
C HIS A 280 -24.60 2.15 -20.09
N TYR A 281 -25.28 3.20 -19.63
CA TYR A 281 -25.30 4.50 -20.30
C TYR A 281 -23.89 5.11 -20.44
N LEU A 282 -23.10 5.13 -19.36
CA LEU A 282 -21.76 5.74 -19.35
C LEU A 282 -20.75 4.97 -20.21
N THR A 283 -20.98 3.68 -20.45
CA THR A 283 -20.01 2.83 -21.16
C THR A 283 -20.46 2.42 -22.56
N LYS A 284 -21.66 2.82 -23.03
CA LYS A 284 -22.26 2.35 -24.29
C LYS A 284 -21.37 2.57 -25.52
N ASP A 285 -20.66 3.70 -25.58
CA ASP A 285 -19.85 4.10 -26.74
C ASP A 285 -18.37 3.67 -26.61
N PHE A 286 -18.03 2.92 -25.57
CA PHE A 286 -16.66 2.49 -25.31
C PHE A 286 -16.48 0.98 -25.48
N PRO A 287 -15.38 0.54 -26.11
CA PRO A 287 -15.05 -0.88 -26.27
C PRO A 287 -14.54 -1.53 -24.96
N PHE A 288 -14.30 -0.72 -23.93
CA PHE A 288 -13.88 -1.14 -22.59
C PHE A 288 -14.90 -0.69 -21.54
N LYS A 289 -15.01 -1.45 -20.45
CA LYS A 289 -15.95 -1.22 -19.35
C LYS A 289 -15.18 -0.98 -18.05
N ARG A 290 -14.77 0.27 -17.80
CA ARG A 290 -14.06 0.68 -16.59
C ARG A 290 -15.02 1.34 -15.60
N LEU A 291 -15.56 0.56 -14.69
CA LEU A 291 -16.57 1.01 -13.73
C LEU A 291 -15.90 1.48 -12.43
N SER A 292 -16.47 2.49 -11.77
CA SER A 292 -16.15 2.85 -10.39
C SER A 292 -17.44 3.01 -9.61
N THR A 293 -17.62 2.19 -8.58
CA THR A 293 -18.83 2.13 -7.79
C THR A 293 -18.68 2.96 -6.52
N ALA A 294 -19.65 3.83 -6.29
CA ALA A 294 -19.85 4.58 -5.06
C ALA A 294 -21.01 3.96 -4.26
N PHE A 295 -20.78 3.63 -2.99
CA PHE A 295 -21.78 3.01 -2.13
C PHE A 295 -22.45 4.04 -1.23
N ASP A 296 -23.71 3.81 -0.88
CA ASP A 296 -24.44 4.66 0.06
C ASP A 296 -23.87 4.54 1.48
N SER A 297 -24.27 5.46 2.36
CA SER A 297 -23.72 5.50 3.73
C SER A 297 -24.04 4.25 4.55
N LEU A 298 -25.16 3.56 4.31
CA LEU A 298 -25.49 2.33 5.03
C LEU A 298 -24.52 1.22 4.65
N THR A 299 -24.33 1.02 3.34
CA THR A 299 -23.39 0.06 2.80
C THR A 299 -21.97 0.37 3.25
N LEU A 300 -21.54 1.64 3.25
CA LEU A 300 -20.21 2.06 3.72
C LEU A 300 -19.93 1.69 5.18
N TYR A 301 -20.97 1.68 6.02
CA TYR A 301 -20.91 1.36 7.45
C TYR A 301 -21.35 -0.07 7.77
N GLY A 302 -21.56 -0.93 6.76
CA GLY A 302 -21.92 -2.33 6.96
C GLY A 302 -23.30 -2.53 7.59
N LEU A 303 -24.24 -1.63 7.31
CA LEU A 303 -25.63 -1.70 7.78
C LEU A 303 -26.55 -2.16 6.65
N ASP A 304 -27.52 -3.00 6.98
CA ASP A 304 -28.54 -3.45 6.04
C ASP A 304 -29.62 -2.39 5.85
N ALA A 305 -30.11 -2.24 4.62
CA ALA A 305 -31.24 -1.39 4.25
C ALA A 305 -32.62 -1.96 4.69
N THR A 306 -32.64 -2.79 5.72
CA THR A 306 -33.85 -3.40 6.31
C THR A 306 -34.27 -2.73 7.62
N ASP A 307 -33.45 -1.82 8.13
CA ASP A 307 -33.71 -1.11 9.38
C ASP A 307 -34.74 0.02 9.15
N GLU A 308 -35.91 -0.10 9.79
CA GLU A 308 -37.01 0.87 9.70
C GLU A 308 -36.72 2.17 10.47
N ARG A 309 -35.59 2.27 11.21
CA ARG A 309 -35.23 3.50 11.89
C ARG A 309 -35.01 4.62 10.88
N LEU A 310 -35.67 5.75 11.15
CA LEU A 310 -35.69 6.92 10.25
C LEU A 310 -34.30 7.51 9.98
N ASP A 311 -33.34 7.39 10.91
CA ASP A 311 -31.97 7.88 10.75
C ASP A 311 -31.18 7.09 9.69
N LEU A 312 -31.54 5.82 9.46
CA LEU A 312 -30.98 4.96 8.43
C LEU A 312 -31.79 5.00 7.14
N TRP A 313 -33.11 4.84 7.23
CA TRP A 313 -33.99 4.85 6.06
C TRP A 313 -33.79 6.09 5.18
N ALA A 314 -33.66 7.27 5.78
CA ALA A 314 -33.48 8.54 5.06
C ALA A 314 -32.13 8.67 4.32
N ARG A 315 -31.18 7.75 4.55
CA ARG A 315 -29.86 7.76 3.91
C ARG A 315 -29.66 6.58 2.96
N CYS A 316 -30.59 5.64 2.93
CA CYS A 316 -30.58 4.54 1.99
C CYS A 316 -30.67 5.08 0.56
N CYS A 317 -29.84 4.56 -0.35
CA CYS A 317 -29.80 4.96 -1.76
C CYS A 317 -29.36 6.41 -2.03
N GLU A 318 -28.95 7.15 -1.00
CA GLU A 318 -28.46 8.53 -1.11
C GLU A 318 -26.94 8.56 -1.21
N SER A 319 -26.43 9.43 -2.09
CA SER A 319 -24.98 9.62 -2.34
C SER A 319 -24.21 8.36 -2.74
N GLY A 320 -24.91 7.29 -3.15
CA GLY A 320 -24.32 6.03 -3.54
C GLY A 320 -25.37 4.96 -3.83
N VAL A 321 -24.93 3.81 -4.32
CA VAL A 321 -25.78 2.63 -4.48
C VAL A 321 -25.93 1.88 -3.16
N SER A 322 -27.15 1.45 -2.83
CA SER A 322 -27.40 0.60 -1.66
C SER A 322 -27.20 -0.87 -1.99
N ILE A 323 -26.36 -1.57 -1.22
CA ILE A 323 -26.07 -3.00 -1.37
C ILE A 323 -26.03 -3.66 0.02
N SER A 324 -27.07 -4.41 0.35
CA SER A 324 -27.20 -5.20 1.58
C SER A 324 -26.96 -6.69 1.35
N ASN A 325 -27.12 -7.19 0.12
CA ASN A 325 -26.94 -8.61 -0.19
C ASN A 325 -26.34 -8.88 -1.57
N ILE A 326 -25.98 -10.15 -1.79
CA ILE A 326 -25.36 -10.59 -3.03
C ILE A 326 -26.26 -10.49 -4.27
N ASP A 327 -27.58 -10.60 -4.13
CA ASP A 327 -28.49 -10.53 -5.27
C ASP A 327 -28.57 -9.08 -5.81
N GLU A 328 -28.43 -8.09 -4.93
CA GLU A 328 -28.27 -6.67 -5.33
C GLU A 328 -26.92 -6.43 -6.01
N MET A 329 -25.84 -7.06 -5.53
CA MET A 329 -24.53 -7.02 -6.21
C MET A 329 -24.59 -7.65 -7.61
N GLU A 330 -25.33 -8.76 -7.79
CA GLU A 330 -25.57 -9.35 -9.10
C GLU A 330 -26.35 -8.41 -10.03
N ARG A 331 -27.43 -7.77 -9.55
CA ARG A 331 -28.20 -6.79 -10.32
C ARG A 331 -27.35 -5.58 -10.71
N LEU A 332 -26.47 -5.12 -9.81
CA LEU A 332 -25.61 -3.97 -10.05
C LEU A 332 -24.70 -4.15 -11.27
N TYR A 333 -24.19 -5.38 -11.49
CA TYR A 333 -23.28 -5.69 -12.59
C TYR A 333 -23.90 -6.58 -13.67
N GLU A 334 -25.22 -6.70 -13.70
CA GLU A 334 -25.92 -7.43 -14.75
C GLU A 334 -25.59 -6.85 -16.14
N GLY A 335 -25.29 -7.73 -17.10
CA GLY A 335 -24.87 -7.37 -18.46
C GLY A 335 -23.39 -6.98 -18.60
N PHE A 336 -22.60 -6.98 -17.52
CA PHE A 336 -21.15 -6.82 -17.56
C PHE A 336 -20.46 -8.15 -17.24
N ASP A 337 -19.68 -8.68 -18.19
CA ASP A 337 -18.79 -9.81 -17.93
C ASP A 337 -17.59 -9.36 -17.08
N LEU A 338 -17.59 -9.75 -15.81
CA LEU A 338 -16.56 -9.38 -14.82
C LEU A 338 -15.21 -10.08 -15.05
N CYS A 339 -15.18 -11.17 -15.83
CA CYS A 339 -13.93 -11.87 -16.20
C CYS A 339 -13.39 -11.42 -17.56
N SER A 340 -14.14 -10.59 -18.30
CA SER A 340 -13.70 -10.07 -19.58
C SER A 340 -12.39 -9.27 -19.42
N PRO A 341 -11.40 -9.46 -20.33
CA PRO A 341 -10.17 -8.68 -20.29
C PRO A 341 -10.42 -7.17 -20.50
N ASN A 342 -11.58 -6.76 -21.03
CA ASN A 342 -11.91 -5.35 -21.25
C ASN A 342 -12.83 -4.76 -20.16
N THR A 343 -13.16 -5.52 -19.12
CA THR A 343 -13.95 -5.04 -17.98
C THR A 343 -13.08 -4.92 -16.75
N SER A 344 -13.20 -3.82 -16.00
CA SER A 344 -12.54 -3.63 -14.71
C SER A 344 -13.42 -2.80 -13.79
N VAL A 345 -13.66 -3.30 -12.58
CA VAL A 345 -14.53 -2.63 -11.60
C VAL A 345 -13.72 -2.14 -10.40
N SER A 346 -13.91 -0.88 -10.03
CA SER A 346 -13.35 -0.29 -8.80
C SER A 346 -14.45 -0.14 -7.74
N LEU A 347 -14.21 -0.65 -6.54
CA LEU A 347 -15.14 -0.63 -5.41
C LEU A 347 -14.65 0.40 -4.38
N THR A 348 -15.36 1.52 -4.24
CA THR A 348 -14.99 2.59 -3.29
C THR A 348 -15.55 2.30 -1.90
N ILE A 349 -15.00 1.28 -1.24
CA ILE A 349 -15.46 0.77 0.06
C ILE A 349 -14.27 0.57 1.00
N ASN A 350 -14.43 0.92 2.27
CA ASN A 350 -13.36 0.82 3.29
C ASN A 350 -13.84 0.09 4.53
N GLY A 351 -14.82 0.61 5.26
CA GLY A 351 -15.23 0.06 6.56
C GLY A 351 -15.53 -1.44 6.56
N ASN A 352 -16.39 -1.91 5.66
CA ASN A 352 -16.80 -3.31 5.48
C ASN A 352 -16.30 -3.90 4.14
N TYR A 353 -15.12 -3.46 3.67
CA TYR A 353 -14.61 -3.81 2.35
C TYR A 353 -14.56 -5.32 2.10
N TRP A 354 -14.28 -6.14 3.12
CA TRP A 354 -14.20 -7.60 3.01
C TRP A 354 -15.54 -8.22 2.60
N GLY A 355 -16.66 -7.72 3.15
CA GLY A 355 -18.00 -8.23 2.85
C GLY A 355 -18.40 -7.90 1.41
N ILE A 356 -18.21 -6.64 1.01
CA ILE A 356 -18.48 -6.18 -0.36
C ILE A 356 -17.57 -6.86 -1.38
N LEU A 357 -16.28 -7.06 -1.05
CA LEU A 357 -15.34 -7.80 -1.89
C LEU A 357 -15.76 -9.26 -2.05
N ALA A 358 -16.16 -9.92 -0.97
CA ALA A 358 -16.67 -11.30 -1.03
C ALA A 358 -17.93 -11.40 -1.90
N MET A 359 -18.88 -10.47 -1.74
CA MET A 359 -20.06 -10.39 -2.62
C MET A 359 -19.65 -10.21 -4.08
N PHE A 360 -18.73 -9.29 -4.39
CA PHE A 360 -18.26 -9.04 -5.75
C PHE A 360 -17.59 -10.27 -6.39
N LEU A 361 -16.65 -10.91 -5.69
CA LEU A 361 -15.98 -12.11 -6.18
C LEU A 361 -16.98 -13.26 -6.38
N GLN A 362 -17.94 -13.43 -5.46
CA GLN A 362 -18.97 -14.44 -5.60
C GLN A 362 -19.94 -14.13 -6.75
N THR A 363 -20.26 -12.86 -7.00
CA THR A 363 -21.03 -12.42 -8.19
C THR A 363 -20.31 -12.81 -9.47
N ALA A 364 -18.99 -12.59 -9.58
CA ALA A 364 -18.21 -13.03 -10.73
C ALA A 364 -18.26 -14.57 -10.91
N ILE A 365 -18.12 -15.33 -9.82
CA ILE A 365 -18.22 -16.80 -9.85
C ILE A 365 -19.62 -17.26 -10.30
N ARG A 366 -20.69 -16.61 -9.79
CA ARG A 366 -22.07 -16.88 -10.20
C ARG A 366 -22.27 -16.59 -11.70
N GLN A 367 -21.69 -15.51 -12.24
CA GLN A 367 -21.73 -15.23 -13.68
C GLN A 367 -21.06 -16.34 -14.50
N GLN A 368 -19.86 -16.78 -14.12
CA GLN A 368 -19.15 -17.83 -14.85
C GLN A 368 -19.84 -19.20 -14.75
N ARG A 369 -20.49 -19.51 -13.63
CA ARG A 369 -21.37 -20.69 -13.51
C ARG A 369 -22.58 -20.59 -14.45
N LYS A 370 -23.24 -19.43 -14.53
CA LYS A 370 -24.38 -19.21 -15.45
C LYS A 370 -23.95 -19.44 -16.90
N LEU A 371 -22.81 -18.88 -17.31
CA LEU A 371 -22.23 -19.09 -18.64
C LEU A 371 -21.93 -20.58 -18.93
N PHE A 372 -21.41 -21.31 -17.94
CA PHE A 372 -21.20 -22.76 -18.08
C PHE A 372 -22.53 -23.50 -18.33
N ILE A 373 -23.58 -23.21 -17.56
CA ILE A 373 -24.89 -23.84 -17.72
C ILE A 373 -25.49 -23.53 -19.09
N GLU A 374 -25.32 -22.31 -19.59
CA GLU A 374 -25.77 -21.91 -20.93
C GLU A 374 -25.02 -22.63 -22.05
N GLN A 375 -23.73 -22.90 -21.87
CA GLN A 375 -22.88 -23.58 -22.86
C GLN A 375 -23.07 -25.10 -22.85
N GLU A 376 -23.15 -25.71 -21.67
CA GLU A 376 -23.17 -27.17 -21.49
C GLU A 376 -24.57 -27.75 -21.29
N GLY A 377 -25.59 -26.90 -21.04
CA GLY A 377 -26.97 -27.32 -20.82
C GLY A 377 -27.22 -28.08 -19.51
N ARG A 378 -26.27 -28.04 -18.56
CA ARG A 378 -26.34 -28.74 -17.27
C ARG A 378 -25.61 -27.98 -16.17
N GLU A 379 -25.89 -28.36 -14.92
CA GLU A 379 -25.11 -27.90 -13.77
C GLU A 379 -23.68 -28.47 -13.80
N PRO A 380 -22.67 -27.67 -13.40
CA PRO A 380 -21.32 -28.17 -13.17
C PRO A 380 -21.28 -29.11 -11.98
N ASN A 381 -20.45 -30.15 -12.08
CA ASN A 381 -20.12 -31.02 -10.94
C ASN A 381 -19.16 -30.31 -9.96
N LYS A 382 -18.71 -31.03 -8.92
CA LYS A 382 -17.86 -30.44 -7.88
C LYS A 382 -16.49 -30.03 -8.42
N GLU A 383 -15.86 -30.86 -9.25
CA GLU A 383 -14.56 -30.59 -9.85
C GLU A 383 -14.62 -29.38 -10.80
N GLU A 384 -15.65 -29.33 -11.65
CA GLU A 384 -15.91 -28.21 -12.57
C GLU A 384 -16.17 -26.91 -11.81
N MET A 385 -16.89 -26.95 -10.68
CA MET A 385 -17.10 -25.77 -9.85
C MET A 385 -15.83 -25.25 -9.21
N VAL A 386 -14.92 -26.13 -8.79
CA VAL A 386 -13.59 -25.74 -8.29
C VAL A 386 -12.79 -25.05 -9.39
N GLU A 387 -12.82 -25.58 -10.61
CA GLU A 387 -12.11 -24.98 -11.75
C GLU A 387 -12.72 -23.65 -12.20
N ILE A 388 -14.06 -23.55 -12.25
CA ILE A 388 -14.76 -22.29 -12.53
C ILE A 388 -14.37 -21.23 -11.50
N LYS A 389 -14.37 -21.57 -10.21
CA LYS A 389 -13.94 -20.64 -9.14
C LYS A 389 -12.49 -20.20 -9.35
N ALA A 390 -11.56 -21.14 -9.51
CA ALA A 390 -10.13 -20.84 -9.65
C ALA A 390 -9.83 -20.01 -10.92
N ARG A 391 -10.49 -20.29 -12.04
CA ARG A 391 -10.37 -19.47 -13.27
C ARG A 391 -10.93 -18.07 -13.06
N THR A 392 -12.13 -17.97 -12.49
CA THR A 392 -12.79 -16.68 -12.22
C THR A 392 -11.90 -15.77 -11.37
N LEU A 393 -11.35 -16.29 -10.27
CA LEU A 393 -10.50 -15.52 -9.36
C LEU A 393 -9.19 -15.04 -10.01
N ARG A 394 -8.63 -15.81 -10.96
CA ARG A 394 -7.44 -15.40 -11.74
C ARG A 394 -7.74 -14.36 -12.82
N GLU A 395 -8.95 -14.39 -13.38
CA GLU A 395 -9.34 -13.55 -14.53
C GLU A 395 -9.99 -12.23 -14.13
N VAL A 396 -10.71 -12.20 -13.01
CA VAL A 396 -11.44 -11.02 -12.53
C VAL A 396 -10.51 -9.80 -12.39
N ARG A 397 -10.92 -8.67 -12.97
CA ARG A 397 -10.12 -7.44 -12.96
C ARG A 397 -10.81 -6.34 -12.18
N GLY A 398 -10.06 -5.65 -11.34
CA GLY A 398 -10.66 -4.58 -10.55
C GLY A 398 -9.78 -4.03 -9.43
N SER A 399 -10.41 -3.33 -8.51
CA SER A 399 -9.76 -2.76 -7.34
C SER A 399 -10.78 -2.61 -6.23
N VAL A 400 -10.38 -2.85 -4.99
CA VAL A 400 -11.11 -2.40 -3.80
C VAL A 400 -10.28 -1.32 -3.12
N GLN A 401 -10.93 -0.28 -2.58
CA GLN A 401 -10.21 0.82 -1.96
C GLN A 401 -9.53 0.39 -0.64
N ALA A 402 -10.32 -0.10 0.32
CA ALA A 402 -9.87 -0.83 1.51
C ALA A 402 -8.79 -0.20 2.40
N ASP A 403 -8.35 1.05 2.17
CA ASP A 403 -7.26 1.68 2.92
C ASP A 403 -7.77 2.18 4.28
N GLN A 404 -7.51 1.39 5.33
CA GLN A 404 -7.94 1.61 6.71
C GLN A 404 -7.14 2.71 7.42
N LEU A 405 -5.88 2.92 7.06
CA LEU A 405 -5.04 3.97 7.64
C LEU A 405 -5.58 5.35 7.28
N LYS A 406 -6.02 5.59 6.04
CA LYS A 406 -6.67 6.85 5.67
C LYS A 406 -8.02 7.05 6.37
N GLU A 407 -8.73 5.98 6.74
CA GLU A 407 -10.00 6.10 7.46
C GLU A 407 -9.79 6.70 8.84
N ASN A 408 -8.73 6.26 9.52
CA ASN A 408 -8.35 6.82 10.81
C ASN A 408 -7.86 8.27 10.69
N GLN A 409 -7.12 8.59 9.63
CA GLN A 409 -6.52 9.91 9.41
C GLN A 409 -7.53 10.97 8.94
N ALA A 410 -8.47 10.61 8.05
CA ALA A 410 -9.29 11.58 7.33
C ALA A 410 -10.75 11.17 7.12
N GLN A 411 -11.02 10.02 6.48
CA GLN A 411 -12.35 9.71 5.92
C GLN A 411 -13.39 9.21 6.94
N ARG A 412 -12.96 8.62 8.05
CA ARG A 412 -13.81 8.24 9.20
C ARG A 412 -14.93 7.24 8.91
N THR A 413 -14.72 6.26 8.03
CA THR A 413 -15.64 5.12 7.79
C THR A 413 -15.14 3.80 8.38
N LEU A 414 -14.21 3.85 9.34
CA LEU A 414 -13.71 2.67 10.04
C LEU A 414 -14.83 2.07 10.92
N ILE A 415 -15.12 0.78 10.76
CA ILE A 415 -16.16 0.07 11.53
C ILE A 415 -15.55 -0.73 12.69
N LEU A 416 -14.43 -1.41 12.42
CA LEU A 416 -13.67 -2.14 13.44
C LEU A 416 -12.60 -1.23 14.04
N ASN A 417 -11.97 -1.64 15.15
CA ASN A 417 -10.77 -0.95 15.60
C ASN A 417 -9.65 -1.10 14.54
N LEU A 418 -8.70 -0.17 14.53
CA LEU A 418 -7.68 -0.11 13.49
C LEU A 418 -6.84 -1.39 13.41
N ASN A 419 -6.45 -1.97 14.54
CA ASN A 419 -5.61 -3.18 14.57
C ASN A 419 -6.32 -4.37 13.92
N ASN A 420 -7.59 -4.60 14.28
CA ASN A 420 -8.41 -5.66 13.71
C ASN A 420 -8.67 -5.44 12.21
N SER A 421 -8.89 -4.19 11.79
CA SER A 421 -9.00 -3.85 10.38
C SER A 421 -7.72 -4.19 9.60
N LEU A 422 -6.54 -3.85 10.13
CA LEU A 422 -5.24 -4.13 9.49
C LEU A 422 -4.92 -5.64 9.47
N ARG A 423 -5.32 -6.39 10.51
CA ARG A 423 -5.23 -7.85 10.51
C ARG A 423 -6.12 -8.47 9.44
N MET A 424 -7.38 -8.02 9.33
CA MET A 424 -8.29 -8.46 8.27
C MET A 424 -7.73 -8.18 6.87
N MET A 425 -7.00 -7.06 6.69
CA MET A 425 -6.32 -6.78 5.42
C MET A 425 -5.22 -7.79 5.10
N SER A 426 -4.51 -8.27 6.11
CA SER A 426 -3.51 -9.33 5.96
C SER A 426 -4.15 -10.65 5.55
N ASP A 427 -5.28 -11.02 6.17
CA ASP A 427 -6.04 -12.24 5.82
C ASP A 427 -6.56 -12.17 4.36
N VAL A 428 -7.03 -10.99 3.91
CA VAL A 428 -7.47 -10.79 2.51
C VAL A 428 -6.30 -10.86 1.53
N ALA A 429 -5.14 -10.30 1.87
CA ALA A 429 -3.94 -10.38 1.03
C ALA A 429 -3.43 -11.82 0.92
N GLU A 430 -3.43 -12.57 2.02
CA GLU A 430 -3.10 -14.00 2.05
C GLU A 430 -4.04 -14.80 1.14
N TYR A 431 -5.36 -14.58 1.23
CA TYR A 431 -6.35 -15.21 0.34
C TYR A 431 -6.08 -14.89 -1.14
N PHE A 432 -5.68 -13.67 -1.48
CA PHE A 432 -5.35 -13.28 -2.85
C PHE A 432 -4.13 -14.04 -3.39
N ILE A 433 -3.09 -14.21 -2.56
CA ILE A 433 -1.89 -14.96 -2.92
C ILE A 433 -2.23 -16.44 -3.12
N GLU A 434 -2.92 -17.06 -2.17
CA GLU A 434 -3.30 -18.49 -2.21
C GLU A 434 -4.17 -18.84 -3.43
N ASN A 435 -4.98 -17.89 -3.90
CA ASN A 435 -5.89 -18.08 -5.03
C ASN A 435 -5.41 -17.42 -6.33
N ASP A 436 -4.16 -16.95 -6.40
CA ASP A 436 -3.53 -16.35 -7.58
C ASP A 436 -4.32 -15.16 -8.18
N ILE A 437 -4.91 -14.32 -7.32
CA ILE A 437 -5.74 -13.17 -7.71
C ILE A 437 -4.84 -11.97 -8.09
N ARG A 438 -4.24 -12.02 -9.28
CA ARG A 438 -3.24 -11.02 -9.70
C ARG A 438 -3.79 -9.78 -10.41
N ARG A 439 -5.04 -9.85 -10.90
CA ARG A 439 -5.63 -8.80 -11.74
C ARG A 439 -6.57 -7.86 -10.99
N PHE A 440 -6.71 -8.08 -9.68
CA PHE A 440 -7.55 -7.29 -8.80
C PHE A 440 -6.67 -6.65 -7.73
N ASN A 441 -6.75 -5.33 -7.55
CA ASN A 441 -5.97 -4.65 -6.53
C ASN A 441 -6.62 -4.85 -5.15
N THR A 442 -5.86 -5.41 -4.20
CA THR A 442 -6.30 -5.68 -2.82
C THR A 442 -6.52 -4.40 -2.02
N ILE A 443 -5.81 -3.33 -2.40
CA ILE A 443 -5.85 -2.04 -1.75
C ILE A 443 -5.62 -0.91 -2.75
N SER A 444 -6.29 0.21 -2.51
CA SER A 444 -6.01 1.49 -3.13
C SER A 444 -5.60 2.51 -2.07
N ILE A 445 -4.28 2.59 -1.86
CA ILE A 445 -3.65 3.48 -0.88
C ILE A 445 -3.90 4.92 -1.31
N SER A 446 -4.68 5.65 -0.53
CA SER A 446 -5.36 6.85 -1.01
C SER A 446 -5.02 8.09 -0.20
N GLY A 447 -4.49 9.09 -0.90
CA GLY A 447 -4.28 10.45 -0.43
C GLY A 447 -5.45 11.38 -0.72
N TYR A 448 -6.34 11.03 -1.65
CA TYR A 448 -7.46 11.90 -2.05
C TYR A 448 -8.25 12.44 -0.85
N HIS A 449 -8.67 11.57 0.06
CA HIS A 449 -9.48 11.96 1.22
C HIS A 449 -8.67 12.77 2.26
N ILE A 450 -7.36 12.54 2.33
CA ILE A 450 -6.44 13.31 3.19
C ILE A 450 -6.31 14.73 2.64
N ASP A 451 -6.25 14.88 1.32
CA ASP A 451 -6.26 16.18 0.62
C ASP A 451 -7.57 16.93 0.84
N GLU A 452 -8.71 16.27 0.58
CA GLU A 452 -10.05 16.85 0.75
C GLU A 452 -10.37 17.21 2.20
N ALA A 453 -9.74 16.55 3.17
CA ALA A 453 -9.83 16.94 4.59
C ALA A 453 -9.04 18.24 4.91
N GLY A 454 -8.32 18.81 3.95
CA GLY A 454 -7.62 20.10 4.06
C GLY A 454 -6.09 20.01 4.10
N SER A 455 -5.50 18.86 3.78
CA SER A 455 -4.04 18.76 3.69
C SER A 455 -3.49 19.40 2.41
N ASN A 456 -2.22 19.81 2.43
CA ASN A 456 -1.52 20.22 1.22
C ASN A 456 -0.92 19.02 0.47
N ALA A 457 -0.58 19.21 -0.81
CA ALA A 457 0.01 18.17 -1.66
C ALA A 457 1.21 17.41 -1.06
N ILE A 458 2.07 18.10 -0.28
CA ILE A 458 3.24 17.47 0.36
C ILE A 458 2.78 16.53 1.48
N THR A 459 1.87 16.99 2.32
CA THR A 459 1.31 16.21 3.43
C THR A 459 0.53 15.01 2.90
N GLN A 460 -0.27 15.22 1.85
CA GLN A 460 -0.96 14.15 1.14
C GLN A 460 0.03 13.08 0.66
N ALA A 461 1.07 13.48 -0.09
CA ALA A 461 2.08 12.56 -0.61
C ALA A 461 2.79 11.79 0.50
N ALA A 462 3.23 12.49 1.55
CA ALA A 462 3.98 11.90 2.65
C ALA A 462 3.14 10.87 3.44
N LEU A 463 1.90 11.21 3.83
CA LEU A 463 1.03 10.30 4.56
C LEU A 463 0.61 9.11 3.70
N THR A 464 0.31 9.33 2.42
CA THR A 464 -0.08 8.23 1.50
C THR A 464 1.06 7.24 1.29
N LEU A 465 2.28 7.72 1.02
CA LEU A 465 3.46 6.84 0.91
C LEU A 465 3.77 6.14 2.23
N SER A 466 3.65 6.84 3.35
CA SER A 466 3.81 6.24 4.68
C SER A 466 2.82 5.11 4.91
N ASN A 467 1.54 5.30 4.54
CA ASN A 467 0.52 4.26 4.64
C ASN A 467 0.87 3.04 3.78
N GLY A 468 1.29 3.25 2.53
CA GLY A 468 1.74 2.17 1.65
C GLY A 468 2.92 1.37 2.21
N LEU A 469 3.93 2.06 2.75
CA LEU A 469 5.06 1.43 3.42
C LEU A 469 4.63 0.69 4.70
N THR A 470 3.64 1.23 5.43
CA THR A 470 3.06 0.58 6.62
C THR A 470 2.41 -0.75 6.24
N TYR A 471 1.59 -0.80 5.18
CA TYR A 471 0.99 -2.05 4.71
C TYR A 471 2.03 -3.08 4.28
N LEU A 472 3.11 -2.63 3.61
CA LEU A 472 4.22 -3.50 3.25
C LEU A 472 4.85 -4.13 4.50
N GLU A 473 5.17 -3.34 5.54
CA GLU A 473 5.73 -3.87 6.80
C GLU A 473 4.79 -4.87 7.47
N ILE A 474 3.48 -4.57 7.52
CA ILE A 474 2.48 -5.44 8.15
C ILE A 474 2.38 -6.77 7.40
N PHE A 475 2.28 -6.75 6.07
CA PHE A 475 2.16 -7.97 5.27
C PHE A 475 3.45 -8.79 5.29
N LYS A 476 4.61 -8.14 5.33
CA LYS A 476 5.90 -8.81 5.52
C LYS A 476 6.00 -9.44 6.91
N GLN A 477 5.53 -8.78 7.96
CA GLN A 477 5.49 -9.31 9.32
C GLN A 477 4.57 -10.54 9.43
N ARG A 478 3.49 -10.58 8.65
CA ARG A 478 2.63 -11.75 8.49
C ARG A 478 3.32 -12.93 7.80
N GLY A 479 4.47 -12.71 7.16
CA GLY A 479 5.22 -13.73 6.42
C GLY A 479 4.89 -13.78 4.92
N LEU A 480 4.17 -12.79 4.39
CA LEU A 480 3.86 -12.72 2.97
C LEU A 480 5.06 -12.18 2.18
N ASP A 481 5.32 -12.79 1.02
CA ASP A 481 6.36 -12.34 0.09
C ASP A 481 5.94 -11.02 -0.58
N PRO A 482 6.73 -9.92 -0.46
CA PRO A 482 6.44 -8.67 -1.15
C PRO A 482 6.27 -8.80 -2.66
N GLU A 483 7.00 -9.71 -3.33
CA GLU A 483 6.81 -9.90 -4.76
C GLU A 483 5.42 -10.45 -5.10
N ALA A 484 4.82 -11.20 -4.17
CA ALA A 484 3.52 -11.83 -4.33
C ALA A 484 2.33 -10.90 -4.08
N PHE A 485 2.47 -9.79 -3.34
CA PHE A 485 1.33 -8.90 -3.05
C PHE A 485 1.47 -7.46 -3.58
N LEU A 486 2.69 -6.95 -3.80
CA LEU A 486 2.87 -5.54 -4.16
C LEU A 486 2.27 -5.18 -5.52
N HIS A 487 2.20 -6.13 -6.43
CA HIS A 487 1.54 -5.93 -7.73
C HIS A 487 0.02 -5.72 -7.62
N ASN A 488 -0.58 -6.02 -6.46
CA ASN A 488 -1.98 -5.73 -6.14
C ASN A 488 -2.15 -4.39 -5.40
N PHE A 489 -1.07 -3.64 -5.13
CA PHE A 489 -1.17 -2.30 -4.58
C PHE A 489 -1.53 -1.32 -5.69
N SER A 490 -2.48 -0.43 -5.38
CA SER A 490 -2.78 0.71 -6.23
C SER A 490 -2.72 2.00 -5.41
N TRP A 491 -2.57 3.11 -6.11
CA TRP A 491 -2.39 4.43 -5.50
C TRP A 491 -3.47 5.38 -5.98
N PHE A 492 -3.97 6.24 -5.08
CA PHE A 492 -4.99 7.23 -5.42
C PHE A 492 -4.69 8.60 -4.81
N PHE A 493 -4.22 9.53 -5.63
CA PHE A 493 -3.90 10.90 -5.24
C PHE A 493 -4.96 11.89 -5.76
N SER A 494 -5.16 12.98 -5.02
CA SER A 494 -5.85 14.18 -5.48
C SER A 494 -4.86 15.10 -6.23
N ASN A 495 -5.37 15.84 -7.22
CA ASN A 495 -4.67 16.94 -7.88
C ASN A 495 -5.46 18.23 -7.69
N GLY A 496 -4.84 19.21 -7.04
CA GLY A 496 -5.38 20.56 -6.89
C GLY A 496 -4.55 21.61 -7.64
N MET A 497 -4.67 22.87 -7.20
CA MET A 497 -4.05 24.03 -7.87
C MET A 497 -2.63 24.36 -7.41
N SER A 498 -2.17 23.77 -6.30
CA SER A 498 -0.80 23.99 -5.80
C SER A 498 0.26 23.50 -6.80
N PRO A 499 1.38 24.22 -6.99
CA PRO A 499 2.46 23.78 -7.90
C PRO A 499 2.97 22.37 -7.63
N SER A 500 2.95 21.92 -6.37
CA SER A 500 3.42 20.58 -5.99
C SER A 500 2.61 19.44 -6.63
N TYR A 501 1.34 19.64 -7.00
CA TYR A 501 0.55 18.61 -7.70
C TYR A 501 1.09 18.31 -9.10
N ALA A 502 1.78 19.26 -9.75
CA ALA A 502 2.41 19.02 -11.05
C ALA A 502 3.50 17.93 -10.99
N VAL A 503 4.05 17.67 -9.80
CA VAL A 503 5.15 16.71 -9.60
C VAL A 503 4.82 15.57 -8.62
N ILE A 504 3.64 15.55 -8.00
CA ILE A 504 3.31 14.57 -6.95
C ILE A 504 3.52 13.13 -7.41
N GLY A 505 2.98 12.75 -8.58
CA GLY A 505 3.08 11.40 -9.09
C GLY A 505 4.51 10.96 -9.42
N ARG A 506 5.34 11.86 -9.97
CA ARG A 506 6.75 11.54 -10.28
C ARG A 506 7.62 11.44 -9.03
N ALA A 507 7.37 12.29 -8.03
CA ALA A 507 8.07 12.22 -6.75
C ALA A 507 7.73 10.92 -6.01
N CYS A 508 6.45 10.57 -5.93
CA CYS A 508 6.00 9.35 -5.27
C CYS A 508 6.56 8.08 -5.93
N ARG A 509 6.53 8.00 -7.28
CA ARG A 509 7.12 6.86 -8.00
C ARG A 509 8.60 6.69 -7.70
N ARG A 510 9.39 7.77 -7.75
CA ARG A 510 10.83 7.70 -7.48
C ARG A 510 11.13 7.28 -6.05
N ILE A 511 10.44 7.86 -5.07
CA ILE A 511 10.61 7.48 -3.65
C ILE A 511 10.28 6.01 -3.45
N TRP A 512 9.16 5.54 -4.02
CA TRP A 512 8.74 4.15 -3.93
C TRP A 512 9.76 3.21 -4.58
N ALA A 513 10.18 3.49 -5.82
CA ALA A 513 11.13 2.65 -6.56
C ALA A 513 12.50 2.54 -5.87
N ILE A 514 13.00 3.63 -5.28
CA ILE A 514 14.23 3.61 -4.49
C ILE A 514 14.02 2.81 -3.20
N ALA A 515 12.90 3.01 -2.49
CA ALA A 515 12.62 2.26 -1.26
C ALA A 515 12.53 0.75 -1.53
N MET A 516 11.79 0.33 -2.56
CA MET A 516 11.61 -1.07 -2.91
C MET A 516 12.95 -1.76 -3.19
N ARG A 517 13.84 -1.12 -3.95
CA ARG A 517 15.15 -1.67 -4.29
C ARG A 517 16.15 -1.61 -3.13
N ASP A 518 16.37 -0.42 -2.57
CA ASP A 518 17.49 -0.18 -1.65
C ASP A 518 17.17 -0.58 -0.19
N VAL A 519 15.90 -0.54 0.22
CA VAL A 519 15.49 -0.89 1.60
C VAL A 519 14.87 -2.28 1.67
N TYR A 520 14.05 -2.64 0.69
CA TYR A 520 13.33 -3.92 0.68
C TYR A 520 13.97 -5.00 -0.19
N GLY A 521 15.03 -4.67 -0.93
CA GLY A 521 15.82 -5.65 -1.68
C GLY A 521 15.11 -6.24 -2.90
N LEU A 522 14.10 -5.56 -3.43
CA LEU A 522 13.38 -6.01 -4.62
C LEU A 522 14.17 -5.68 -5.90
N GLU A 523 14.13 -6.58 -6.88
CA GLU A 523 14.78 -6.32 -8.16
C GLU A 523 14.16 -5.10 -8.85
N ALA A 524 15.01 -4.23 -9.38
CA ALA A 524 14.61 -2.95 -9.97
C ALA A 524 13.59 -3.12 -11.09
N ASP A 525 13.70 -4.20 -11.88
CA ASP A 525 12.83 -4.49 -13.03
C ASP A 525 11.62 -5.39 -12.71
N SER A 526 11.47 -5.82 -11.45
CA SER A 526 10.34 -6.65 -11.05
C SER A 526 9.02 -5.89 -11.22
N LYS A 527 7.94 -6.61 -11.59
CA LYS A 527 6.59 -6.04 -11.63
C LYS A 527 6.13 -5.48 -10.28
N SER A 528 6.77 -5.90 -9.20
CA SER A 528 6.49 -5.51 -7.82
C SER A 528 7.24 -4.24 -7.42
N SER A 529 8.35 -3.92 -8.09
CA SER A 529 9.06 -2.64 -7.98
C SER A 529 8.48 -1.53 -8.87
N ARG A 530 7.75 -1.89 -9.92
CA ARG A 530 7.01 -0.98 -10.83
C ARG A 530 5.69 -0.57 -10.22
#